data_AF-G2G2D2-F1
#
_entry.id   AF-G2G2D2-F1
#
_cell.length_a   1.000
_cell.length_b   1.000
_cell.length_c   1.000
_cell.angle_alpha   90.00
_cell.angle_beta   90.00
_cell.angle_gamma   90.00
#
_symmetry.space_group_name_H-M   'P 1'
#
loop_
_entity.id
_entity.type
_entity.pdbx_description
1 polymer ?
#
loop_
_entity_poly.entity_id
_entity_poly.type
_entity_poly.pdbx_seq_one_letter_code
_entity_poly.pdbx_strand_id
1 'polypeptide(L)'
;MPDRTDLIYAYDGSFVGLLCCVFESYAQKEIPSVIRPPGVQQSLFDTAKWIESDEHKADRVFNSIPARISSQAQELVKLGFLTCAPHKELLIYQFLRLGFTYGSQVMTMLTNDTVCALQKAVHHLTSESHKFKGFVRFSVYGEALVAVIEPKNFVLPLLSLHFCDRFRNEAFMIYDKTNSMALVYRSQKAELISVDELTLPEVDATEVEYRRLWKQFYTTVAIEGRNNPRCRMTLMPKRYWGQMTELMHD
;
A
#
# COMPACT_ATOMS: atom_id res chain seq x y z
N MET A 1 -15.53 28.91 21.26
CA MET A 1 -15.42 27.76 20.34
C MET A 1 -15.32 28.34 18.93
N PRO A 2 -14.22 28.16 18.19
CA PRO A 2 -14.21 28.60 16.81
C PRO A 2 -15.02 27.60 15.98
N ASP A 3 -15.86 28.19 15.14
CA ASP A 3 -16.78 27.59 14.19
C ASP A 3 -16.18 26.36 13.48
N ARG A 4 -16.74 25.17 13.73
CA ARG A 4 -16.41 23.98 12.92
C ARG A 4 -17.17 24.18 11.60
N THR A 5 -16.54 24.88 10.68
CA THR A 5 -17.00 24.90 9.29
C THR A 5 -16.87 23.47 8.78
N ASP A 6 -17.96 22.88 8.28
CA ASP A 6 -17.98 21.56 7.63
C ASP A 6 -17.26 21.62 6.27
N LEU A 7 -15.98 22.00 6.30
CA LEU A 7 -15.17 22.17 5.12
C LEU A 7 -14.64 20.81 4.67
N ILE A 8 -15.07 20.42 3.48
CA ILE A 8 -14.69 19.16 2.84
C ILE A 8 -13.81 19.48 1.65
N TYR A 9 -12.62 18.89 1.60
CA TYR A 9 -11.79 18.90 0.40
C TYR A 9 -12.02 17.62 -0.41
N ALA A 10 -12.03 17.74 -1.73
CA ALA A 10 -12.02 16.62 -2.67
C ALA A 10 -10.85 16.77 -3.65
N TYR A 11 -10.25 15.66 -4.06
CA TYR A 11 -9.11 15.63 -4.97
C TYR A 11 -9.09 14.34 -5.80
N ASP A 12 -8.11 14.20 -6.69
CA ASP A 12 -7.97 13.12 -7.67
C ASP A 12 -7.48 11.77 -7.12
N GLY A 13 -7.20 11.66 -5.82
CA GLY A 13 -6.73 10.42 -5.20
C GLY A 13 -5.22 10.17 -5.34
N SER A 14 -4.47 11.08 -5.94
CA SER A 14 -3.02 11.00 -6.10
C SER A 14 -2.26 11.53 -4.87
N PHE A 15 -1.02 11.07 -4.66
CA PHE A 15 -0.18 11.61 -3.60
C PHE A 15 0.07 13.12 -3.76
N VAL A 16 0.22 13.57 -5.01
CA VAL A 16 0.37 14.98 -5.40
C VAL A 16 -0.85 15.79 -4.97
N GLY A 17 -2.06 15.33 -5.28
CA GLY A 17 -3.31 16.00 -4.91
C GLY A 17 -3.53 16.06 -3.40
N LEU A 18 -3.14 15.02 -2.65
CA LEU A 18 -3.18 15.07 -1.18
C LEU A 18 -2.24 16.15 -0.62
N LEU A 19 -1.03 16.28 -1.15
CA LEU A 19 -0.10 17.33 -0.73
C LEU A 19 -0.59 18.72 -1.14
N CYS A 20 -1.30 18.84 -2.27
CA CYS A 20 -1.98 20.08 -2.65
C CYS A 20 -3.10 20.44 -1.67
N CYS A 21 -3.85 19.47 -1.14
CA CYS A 21 -4.82 19.70 -0.06
C CYS A 21 -4.15 20.29 1.19
N VAL A 22 -2.97 19.78 1.56
CA VAL A 22 -2.18 20.34 2.67
C VAL A 22 -1.77 21.78 2.34
N PHE A 23 -1.21 22.03 1.14
CA PHE A 23 -0.81 23.36 0.71
C PHE A 23 -1.97 24.36 0.79
N GLU A 24 -3.13 24.01 0.23
CA GLU A 24 -4.30 24.89 0.17
C GLU A 24 -4.83 25.24 1.57
N SER A 25 -4.85 24.26 2.48
CA SER A 25 -5.21 24.49 3.89
C SER A 25 -4.33 25.57 4.53
N TYR A 26 -3.02 25.57 4.29
CA TYR A 26 -2.12 26.60 4.82
C TYR A 26 -2.26 27.95 4.09
N ALA A 27 -2.42 27.93 2.77
CA ALA A 27 -2.57 29.14 1.96
C ALA A 27 -3.83 29.93 2.31
N GLN A 28 -4.96 29.23 2.48
CA GLN A 28 -6.26 29.83 2.79
C GLN A 28 -6.55 29.92 4.29
N LYS A 29 -5.68 29.37 5.14
CA LYS A 29 -5.90 29.23 6.60
C LYS A 29 -7.18 28.46 6.94
N GLU A 30 -7.47 27.47 6.11
CA GLU A 30 -8.64 26.60 6.19
C GLU A 30 -8.26 25.29 6.89
N ILE A 31 -9.18 24.69 7.66
CA ILE A 31 -8.96 23.39 8.31
C ILE A 31 -10.06 22.43 7.84
N PRO A 32 -9.80 21.56 6.86
CA PRO A 32 -10.80 20.60 6.42
C PRO A 32 -11.13 19.61 7.55
N SER A 33 -12.43 19.33 7.72
CA SER A 33 -12.92 18.24 8.57
C SER A 33 -12.82 16.89 7.87
N VAL A 34 -12.82 16.89 6.53
CA VAL A 34 -12.69 15.71 5.66
C VAL A 34 -11.84 16.04 4.44
N ILE A 35 -10.95 15.11 4.06
CA ILE A 35 -10.26 15.11 2.78
C ILE A 35 -10.68 13.83 2.05
N ARG A 36 -11.39 13.98 0.94
CA ARG A 36 -12.11 12.90 0.26
C ARG A 36 -11.36 12.46 -1.01
N PRO A 37 -10.93 11.19 -1.11
CA PRO A 37 -10.44 10.62 -2.35
C PRO A 37 -11.61 10.31 -3.33
N PRO A 38 -11.34 10.03 -4.60
CA PRO A 38 -12.34 9.60 -5.57
C PRO A 38 -13.12 8.36 -5.12
N GLY A 39 -14.37 8.23 -5.56
CA GLY A 39 -15.20 7.04 -5.33
C GLY A 39 -15.89 6.95 -3.97
N VAL A 40 -15.60 7.84 -3.02
CA VAL A 40 -16.39 7.96 -1.78
C VAL A 40 -17.70 8.71 -2.09
N GLN A 41 -18.84 8.08 -1.80
CA GLN A 41 -20.17 8.63 -2.09
C GLN A 41 -20.32 10.06 -1.57
N GLN A 42 -20.78 10.95 -2.46
CA GLN A 42 -21.18 12.29 -2.11
C GLN A 42 -22.57 12.22 -1.48
N SER A 43 -22.75 12.80 -0.29
CA SER A 43 -24.10 13.16 0.13
C SER A 43 -24.64 14.23 -0.83
N LEU A 44 -25.93 14.20 -1.17
CA LEU A 44 -26.57 15.17 -2.07
C LEU A 44 -26.42 16.64 -1.62
N PHE A 45 -26.03 16.87 -0.37
CA PHE A 45 -25.83 18.19 0.24
C PHE A 45 -24.36 18.53 0.55
N ASP A 46 -23.40 17.66 0.20
CA ASP A 46 -21.98 17.92 0.44
C ASP A 46 -21.39 18.85 -0.63
N THR A 47 -21.20 20.13 -0.31
CA THR A 47 -20.40 21.04 -1.13
C THR A 47 -18.91 20.85 -0.82
N ALA A 48 -18.27 19.88 -1.48
CA ALA A 48 -16.82 19.71 -1.37
C ALA A 48 -16.07 20.72 -2.25
N LYS A 49 -15.04 21.35 -1.68
CA LYS A 49 -14.08 22.20 -2.42
C LYS A 49 -13.12 21.29 -3.17
N TRP A 50 -13.16 21.35 -4.50
CA TRP A 50 -12.21 20.61 -5.35
C TRP A 50 -10.82 21.25 -5.28
N ILE A 51 -9.81 20.43 -5.01
CA ILE A 51 -8.40 20.83 -4.97
C ILE A 51 -7.69 20.20 -6.18
N GLU A 52 -7.24 21.06 -7.09
CA GLU A 52 -6.49 20.63 -8.27
C GLU A 52 -5.06 20.19 -7.91
N SER A 53 -4.62 19.09 -8.52
CA SER A 53 -3.25 18.59 -8.38
C SER A 53 -2.26 19.50 -9.12
N ASP A 54 -1.22 19.90 -8.41
CA ASP A 54 -0.16 20.78 -8.89
C ASP A 54 1.18 20.30 -8.30
N GLU A 55 2.06 19.82 -9.17
CA GLU A 55 3.37 19.28 -8.77
C GLU A 55 4.21 20.31 -8.01
N HIS A 56 4.17 21.59 -8.40
CA HIS A 56 4.94 22.63 -7.71
C HIS A 56 4.43 22.88 -6.28
N LYS A 57 3.10 22.85 -6.07
CA LYS A 57 2.53 22.96 -4.71
C LYS A 57 2.87 21.73 -3.87
N ALA A 58 2.72 20.54 -4.45
CA ALA A 58 3.03 19.28 -3.78
C ALA A 58 4.51 19.21 -3.38
N ASP A 59 5.43 19.52 -4.29
CA ASP A 59 6.87 19.55 -4.04
C ASP A 59 7.24 20.50 -2.91
N ARG A 60 6.63 21.69 -2.86
CA ARG A 60 6.86 22.64 -1.77
C ARG A 60 6.49 22.07 -0.42
N VAL A 61 5.35 21.37 -0.32
CA VAL A 61 4.96 20.70 0.92
C VAL A 61 5.92 19.56 1.20
N PHE A 62 6.14 18.65 0.25
CA PHE A 62 6.93 17.44 0.43
C PHE A 62 8.38 17.73 0.82
N ASN A 63 9.03 18.68 0.16
CA ASN A 63 10.41 19.08 0.44
C ASN A 63 10.55 19.88 1.74
N SER A 64 9.46 20.48 2.24
CA SER A 64 9.47 21.16 3.54
C SER A 64 9.44 20.19 4.73
N ILE A 65 8.93 18.97 4.55
CA ILE A 65 8.82 17.96 5.61
C ILE A 65 10.19 17.63 6.24
N PRO A 66 11.24 17.25 5.48
CA PRO A 66 12.53 16.95 6.08
C PRO A 66 13.19 18.16 6.75
N ALA A 67 13.00 19.36 6.19
CA ALA A 67 13.58 20.60 6.71
C ALA A 67 12.91 21.09 7.99
N ARG A 68 11.59 20.90 8.13
CA ARG A 68 10.81 21.40 9.27
C ARG A 68 10.48 20.35 10.32
N ILE A 69 10.47 19.06 9.94
CA ILE A 69 10.06 17.94 10.79
C ILE A 69 11.22 16.95 10.89
N SER A 70 11.41 16.10 9.88
CA SER A 70 12.54 15.15 9.74
C SER A 70 12.39 14.31 8.47
N SER A 71 13.47 13.69 7.99
CA SER A 71 13.39 12.72 6.90
C SER A 71 12.55 11.49 7.26
N GLN A 72 12.52 11.10 8.54
CA GLN A 72 11.66 10.01 9.01
C GLN A 72 10.17 10.36 8.89
N ALA A 73 9.79 11.61 9.14
CA ALA A 73 8.42 12.08 8.94
C ALA A 73 8.01 12.07 7.47
N GLN A 74 8.93 12.44 6.57
CA GLN A 74 8.69 12.40 5.13
C GLN A 74 8.41 10.97 4.64
N GLU A 75 9.22 10.01 5.08
CA GLU A 75 8.99 8.59 4.77
C GLU A 75 7.69 8.06 5.40
N LEU A 76 7.38 8.46 6.64
CA LEU A 76 6.13 8.07 7.31
C LEU A 76 4.90 8.57 6.54
N VAL A 77 4.93 9.79 6.00
CA VAL A 77 3.85 10.37 5.18
C VAL A 77 3.70 9.61 3.87
N LYS A 78 4.82 9.35 3.18
CA LYS A 78 4.84 8.58 1.93
C LYS A 78 4.27 7.18 2.13
N LEU A 79 4.73 6.45 3.15
CA LEU A 79 4.22 5.12 3.48
C LEU A 79 2.78 5.17 3.97
N GLY A 80 2.41 6.19 4.75
CA GLY A 80 1.06 6.41 5.25
C GLY A 80 0.03 6.46 4.12
N PHE A 81 0.40 7.08 3.01
CA PHE A 81 -0.46 7.17 1.83
C PHE A 81 -0.76 5.81 1.17
N LEU A 82 0.16 4.85 1.30
CA LEU A 82 0.02 3.49 0.78
C LEU A 82 -0.80 2.57 1.71
N THR A 83 -1.20 3.05 2.89
CA THR A 83 -1.94 2.24 3.85
C THR A 83 -3.43 2.16 3.50
N CYS A 84 -4.11 1.13 4.00
CA CYS A 84 -5.56 1.02 3.97
C CYS A 84 -6.25 1.64 5.20
N ALA A 85 -5.59 2.59 5.88
CA ALA A 85 -6.15 3.20 7.08
C ALA A 85 -7.43 3.98 6.74
N PRO A 86 -8.51 3.86 7.54
CA PRO A 86 -9.69 4.70 7.38
C PRO A 86 -9.31 6.18 7.47
N HIS A 87 -9.82 7.00 6.55
CA HIS A 87 -9.53 8.44 6.49
C HIS A 87 -8.02 8.77 6.48
N LYS A 88 -7.19 7.95 5.82
CA LYS A 88 -5.74 8.13 5.75
C LYS A 88 -5.32 9.53 5.32
N GLU A 89 -6.07 10.16 4.44
CA GLU A 89 -5.84 11.53 3.94
C GLU A 89 -5.88 12.54 5.09
N LEU A 90 -6.96 12.50 5.89
CA LEU A 90 -7.11 13.37 7.05
C LEU A 90 -6.08 13.06 8.13
N LEU A 91 -5.77 11.78 8.34
CA LEU A 91 -4.76 11.32 9.29
C LEU A 91 -3.37 11.87 8.95
N ILE A 92 -2.97 11.78 7.68
CA ILE A 92 -1.71 12.34 7.17
C ILE A 92 -1.70 13.86 7.31
N TYR A 93 -2.80 14.53 6.93
CA TYR A 93 -2.94 15.98 7.09
C TYR A 93 -2.77 16.42 8.54
N GLN A 94 -3.46 15.78 9.49
CA GLN A 94 -3.35 16.08 10.91
C GLN A 94 -1.93 15.85 11.45
N PHE A 95 -1.28 14.75 11.03
CA PHE A 95 0.11 14.49 11.37
C PHE A 95 1.04 15.60 10.87
N LEU A 96 0.89 16.03 9.61
CA LEU A 96 1.68 17.12 9.03
C LEU A 96 1.46 18.45 9.78
N ARG A 97 0.22 18.75 10.19
CA ARG A 97 -0.05 19.94 11.01
C ARG A 97 0.67 19.93 12.34
N LEU A 98 0.61 18.78 13.04
CA LEU A 98 1.34 18.60 14.29
C LEU A 98 2.84 18.76 14.04
N GLY A 99 3.38 18.14 12.99
CA GLY A 99 4.78 18.25 12.62
C GLY A 99 5.21 19.68 12.30
N PHE A 100 4.42 20.44 11.55
CA PHE A 100 4.76 21.85 11.26
C PHE A 100 4.66 22.78 12.48
N THR A 101 3.98 22.33 13.55
CA THR A 101 3.84 23.07 14.82
C THR A 101 4.95 22.70 15.81
N TYR A 102 5.22 21.41 15.99
CA TYR A 102 6.15 20.88 17.00
C TYR A 102 7.52 20.46 16.43
N GLY A 103 7.70 20.53 15.12
CA GLY A 103 8.91 20.08 14.43
C GLY A 103 9.16 18.58 14.62
N SER A 104 10.43 18.20 14.76
CA SER A 104 10.87 16.80 14.91
C SER A 104 10.28 16.08 16.13
N GLN A 105 9.86 16.82 17.16
CA GLN A 105 9.27 16.25 18.37
C GLN A 105 7.99 15.45 18.09
N VAL A 106 7.28 15.75 17.00
CA VAL A 106 6.06 15.01 16.61
C VAL A 106 6.31 13.50 16.49
N MET A 107 7.53 13.10 16.10
CA MET A 107 7.89 11.69 15.92
C MET A 107 7.90 10.89 17.22
N THR A 108 8.02 11.55 18.37
CA THR A 108 8.05 10.92 19.70
C THR A 108 6.76 11.15 20.50
N MET A 109 5.75 11.84 19.95
CA MET A 109 4.45 12.07 20.59
C MET A 109 3.55 10.82 20.55
N LEU A 110 4.01 9.71 21.13
CA LEU A 110 3.33 8.40 21.06
C LEU A 110 1.95 8.37 21.76
N THR A 111 1.70 9.31 22.67
CA THR A 111 0.41 9.48 23.34
C THR A 111 -0.60 10.27 22.50
N ASN A 112 -0.16 10.88 21.39
CA ASN A 112 -1.07 11.55 20.46
C ASN A 112 -1.71 10.52 19.54
N ASP A 113 -3.05 10.48 19.51
CA ASP A 113 -3.82 9.50 18.75
C ASP A 113 -3.53 9.53 17.25
N THR A 114 -3.29 10.71 16.67
CA THR A 114 -2.97 10.87 15.23
C THR A 114 -1.62 10.23 14.90
N VAL A 115 -0.60 10.54 15.71
CA VAL A 115 0.76 10.00 15.52
C VAL A 115 0.74 8.48 15.69
N CYS A 116 0.12 8.00 16.77
CA CYS A 116 0.01 6.58 17.07
C CYS A 116 -0.76 5.81 15.97
N ALA A 117 -1.88 6.35 15.48
CA ALA A 117 -2.66 5.74 14.41
C ALA A 117 -1.87 5.65 13.10
N LEU A 118 -1.17 6.73 12.70
CA LEU A 118 -0.38 6.72 11.47
C LEU A 118 0.80 5.75 11.55
N GLN A 119 1.53 5.73 12.67
CA GLN A 119 2.62 4.79 12.90
C GLN A 119 2.14 3.33 12.87
N LYS A 120 0.99 3.02 13.51
CA LYS A 120 0.38 1.69 13.45
C LYS A 120 -0.02 1.29 12.03
N ALA A 121 -0.60 2.22 11.26
CA ALA A 121 -0.97 1.96 9.87
C ALA A 121 0.25 1.62 9.00
N VAL A 122 1.33 2.40 9.13
CA VAL A 122 2.59 2.14 8.41
C VAL A 122 3.26 0.85 8.87
N HIS A 123 3.21 0.53 10.18
CA HIS A 123 3.71 -0.75 10.68
C HIS A 123 2.92 -1.93 10.11
N HIS A 124 1.59 -1.80 9.97
CA HIS A 124 0.75 -2.81 9.34
C HIS A 124 1.09 -3.01 7.86
N LEU A 125 1.27 -1.93 7.09
CA LEU A 125 1.72 -1.96 5.69
C LEU A 125 3.08 -2.67 5.53
N THR A 126 4.09 -2.24 6.31
CA THR A 126 5.45 -2.77 6.18
C THR A 126 5.53 -4.23 6.61
N SER A 127 4.80 -4.62 7.66
CA SER A 127 4.68 -6.03 8.08
C SER A 127 3.97 -6.89 7.04
N GLU A 128 2.93 -6.36 6.39
CA GLU A 128 2.24 -7.05 5.30
C GLU A 128 3.14 -7.22 4.07
N SER A 129 3.84 -6.17 3.66
CA SER A 129 4.81 -6.23 2.56
C SER A 129 5.93 -7.25 2.85
N HIS A 130 6.45 -7.28 4.07
CA HIS A 130 7.46 -8.26 4.46
C HIS A 130 6.97 -9.71 4.33
N LYS A 131 5.71 -9.99 4.69
CA LYS A 131 5.10 -11.32 4.49
C LYS A 131 5.01 -11.70 3.01
N PHE A 132 4.62 -10.76 2.15
CA PHE A 132 4.51 -11.03 0.72
C PHE A 132 5.85 -11.38 0.06
N LYS A 133 6.99 -10.92 0.58
CA LYS A 133 8.31 -11.38 0.10
C LYS A 133 8.48 -12.90 0.17
N GLY A 134 7.84 -13.57 1.14
CA GLY A 134 7.87 -15.03 1.27
C GLY A 134 6.62 -15.76 0.76
N PHE A 135 5.48 -15.07 0.62
CA PHE A 135 4.19 -15.70 0.28
C PHE A 135 3.81 -15.59 -1.18
N VAL A 136 4.41 -14.67 -1.95
CA VAL A 136 4.21 -14.60 -3.40
C VAL A 136 4.58 -15.95 -4.03
N ARG A 137 3.69 -16.47 -4.89
CA ARG A 137 3.91 -17.65 -5.72
C ARG A 137 3.80 -17.24 -7.17
N PHE A 138 4.83 -17.56 -7.94
CA PHE A 138 4.83 -17.34 -9.38
C PHE A 138 4.39 -18.62 -10.09
N SER A 139 3.63 -18.42 -11.15
CA SER A 139 3.33 -19.41 -12.17
C SER A 139 3.96 -18.99 -13.49
N VAL A 140 4.42 -19.96 -14.26
CA VAL A 140 4.97 -19.74 -15.59
C VAL A 140 3.83 -19.61 -16.59
N TYR A 141 3.83 -18.50 -17.34
CA TYR A 141 2.95 -18.30 -18.49
C TYR A 141 3.80 -17.88 -19.69
N GLY A 142 4.09 -18.84 -20.58
CA GLY A 142 5.05 -18.64 -21.67
C GLY A 142 6.43 -18.31 -21.11
N GLU A 143 6.95 -17.13 -21.44
CA GLU A 143 8.28 -16.65 -20.98
C GLU A 143 8.21 -15.76 -19.74
N ALA A 144 7.02 -15.56 -19.15
CA ALA A 144 6.82 -14.64 -18.03
C ALA A 144 6.37 -15.37 -16.76
N LEU A 145 6.86 -14.89 -15.61
CA LEU A 145 6.41 -15.30 -14.29
C LEU A 145 5.27 -14.41 -13.83
N VAL A 146 4.11 -14.97 -13.51
CA VAL A 146 2.95 -14.21 -13.02
C VAL A 146 2.58 -14.66 -11.62
N ALA A 147 2.40 -13.70 -10.73
CA ALA A 147 1.87 -13.91 -9.39
C ALA A 147 0.63 -13.04 -9.17
N VAL A 148 -0.30 -13.55 -8.37
CA VAL A 148 -1.49 -12.82 -7.92
C VAL A 148 -1.42 -12.69 -6.39
N ILE A 149 -1.73 -11.50 -5.87
CA ILE A 149 -1.78 -11.20 -4.45
C ILE A 149 -3.05 -10.43 -4.09
N GLU A 150 -3.49 -10.59 -2.84
CA GLU A 150 -4.67 -9.90 -2.28
C GLU A 150 -4.28 -9.17 -0.97
N PRO A 151 -3.38 -8.17 -1.03
CA PRO A 151 -2.98 -7.38 0.13
C PRO A 151 -4.15 -6.51 0.62
N LYS A 152 -4.07 -6.01 1.87
CA LYS A 152 -4.99 -4.95 2.31
C LYS A 152 -4.47 -3.57 1.93
N ASN A 153 -3.18 -3.33 2.12
CA ASN A 153 -2.53 -2.06 1.78
C ASN A 153 -1.96 -2.11 0.34
N PHE A 154 -1.58 -0.96 -0.20
CA PHE A 154 -0.92 -0.91 -1.50
C PHE A 154 0.57 -1.25 -1.37
N VAL A 155 0.91 -2.55 -1.45
CA VAL A 155 2.25 -3.07 -1.14
C VAL A 155 3.22 -3.10 -2.33
N LEU A 156 2.72 -3.00 -3.57
CA LEU A 156 3.55 -3.15 -4.77
C LEU A 156 4.79 -2.24 -4.81
N PRO A 157 4.73 -0.95 -4.42
CA PRO A 157 5.92 -0.10 -4.38
C PRO A 157 7.03 -0.64 -3.47
N LEU A 158 6.67 -1.29 -2.34
CA LEU A 158 7.62 -1.88 -1.41
C LEU A 158 8.15 -3.25 -1.90
N LEU A 159 7.32 -4.00 -2.63
CA LEU A 159 7.71 -5.29 -3.19
C LEU A 159 8.64 -5.14 -4.39
N SER A 160 8.47 -4.07 -5.18
CA SER A 160 9.23 -3.82 -6.40
C SER A 160 10.74 -3.97 -6.20
N LEU A 161 11.32 -3.32 -5.19
CA LEU A 161 12.76 -3.40 -4.93
C LEU A 161 13.24 -4.84 -4.71
N HIS A 162 12.48 -5.63 -3.95
CA HIS A 162 12.87 -7.01 -3.61
C HIS A 162 12.81 -7.94 -4.82
N PHE A 163 11.72 -7.89 -5.59
CA PHE A 163 11.52 -8.81 -6.71
C PHE A 163 12.35 -8.41 -7.94
N CYS A 164 12.55 -7.12 -8.20
CA CYS A 164 13.43 -6.66 -9.27
C CYS A 164 14.89 -7.10 -9.05
N ASP A 165 15.36 -7.12 -7.79
CA ASP A 165 16.70 -7.61 -7.45
C ASP A 165 16.79 -9.14 -7.58
N ARG A 166 15.80 -9.85 -7.03
CA ARG A 166 15.78 -11.33 -7.00
C ARG A 166 15.57 -11.97 -8.38
N PHE A 167 14.77 -11.35 -9.23
CA PHE A 167 14.36 -11.86 -10.54
C PHE A 167 14.86 -10.96 -11.68
N ARG A 168 16.06 -10.39 -11.54
CA ARG A 168 16.60 -9.38 -12.48
C ARG A 168 16.69 -9.83 -13.95
N ASN A 169 16.80 -11.14 -14.17
CA ASN A 169 16.94 -11.75 -15.50
C ASN A 169 15.63 -12.31 -16.05
N GLU A 170 14.56 -12.28 -15.26
CA GLU A 170 13.25 -12.81 -15.64
C GLU A 170 12.31 -11.67 -16.04
N ALA A 171 11.34 -11.97 -16.90
CA ALA A 171 10.16 -11.14 -17.04
C ALA A 171 9.13 -11.58 -16.01
N PHE A 172 8.62 -10.65 -15.18
CA PHE A 172 7.60 -11.00 -14.20
C PHE A 172 6.51 -9.94 -14.05
N MET A 173 5.36 -10.40 -13.58
CA MET A 173 4.24 -9.57 -13.17
C MET A 173 3.74 -10.00 -11.79
N ILE A 174 3.53 -9.04 -10.89
CA ILE A 174 2.81 -9.25 -9.63
C ILE A 174 1.53 -8.43 -9.69
N TYR A 175 0.39 -9.10 -9.80
CA TYR A 175 -0.92 -8.48 -9.83
C TYR A 175 -1.51 -8.39 -8.43
N ASP A 176 -1.79 -7.17 -7.98
CA ASP A 176 -2.54 -6.84 -6.78
C ASP A 176 -4.02 -6.71 -7.12
N LYS A 177 -4.76 -7.80 -6.85
CA LYS A 177 -6.20 -7.89 -7.13
C LYS A 177 -7.03 -6.98 -6.24
N THR A 178 -6.58 -6.65 -5.04
CA THR A 178 -7.32 -5.76 -4.12
C THR A 178 -7.31 -4.33 -4.64
N ASN A 179 -6.15 -3.87 -5.13
CA ASN A 179 -5.97 -2.50 -5.58
C ASN A 179 -6.09 -2.33 -7.11
N SER A 180 -6.32 -3.42 -7.85
CA SER A 180 -6.42 -3.42 -9.33
C SER A 180 -5.19 -2.80 -10.01
N MET A 181 -4.02 -3.20 -9.53
CA MET A 181 -2.71 -2.69 -9.97
C MET A 181 -1.75 -3.85 -10.23
N ALA A 182 -0.85 -3.71 -11.18
CA ALA A 182 0.21 -4.68 -11.43
C ALA A 182 1.59 -4.03 -11.38
N LEU A 183 2.54 -4.72 -10.76
CA LEU A 183 3.97 -4.48 -10.94
C LEU A 183 4.43 -5.32 -12.11
N VAL A 184 4.84 -4.67 -13.20
CA VAL A 184 5.39 -5.32 -14.39
C VAL A 184 6.88 -5.05 -14.45
N TYR A 185 7.67 -6.11 -14.58
CA TYR A 185 9.12 -6.02 -14.72
C TYR A 185 9.58 -6.73 -15.99
N ARG A 186 10.26 -5.99 -16.86
CA ARG A 186 10.87 -6.53 -18.08
C ARG A 186 12.06 -5.69 -18.48
N SER A 187 13.13 -6.36 -18.94
CA SER A 187 14.33 -5.67 -19.47
C SER A 187 14.90 -4.62 -18.50
N GLN A 188 14.97 -4.95 -17.22
CA GLN A 188 15.45 -4.09 -16.13
C GLN A 188 14.63 -2.81 -15.88
N LYS A 189 13.38 -2.76 -16.37
CA LYS A 189 12.43 -1.69 -16.09
C LYS A 189 11.26 -2.24 -15.27
N ALA A 190 10.91 -1.52 -14.22
CA ALA A 190 9.78 -1.81 -13.34
C ALA A 190 8.73 -0.71 -13.49
N GLU A 191 7.48 -1.09 -13.76
CA GLU A 191 6.37 -0.16 -13.92
C GLU A 191 5.17 -0.62 -13.09
N LEU A 192 4.45 0.33 -12.51
CA LEU A 192 3.18 0.10 -11.85
C LEU A 192 2.07 0.56 -12.79
N ILE A 193 1.18 -0.36 -13.16
CA ILE A 193 0.08 -0.09 -14.09
C ILE A 193 -1.26 -0.41 -13.42
N SER A 194 -2.29 0.36 -13.75
CA SER A 194 -3.67 0.00 -13.39
C SER A 194 -4.18 -1.08 -14.34
N VAL A 195 -4.93 -2.02 -13.78
CA VAL A 195 -5.46 -3.18 -14.49
C VAL A 195 -6.93 -3.33 -14.13
N ASP A 196 -7.81 -3.04 -15.09
CA ASP A 196 -9.27 -3.13 -14.88
C ASP A 196 -9.73 -4.59 -14.73
N GLU A 197 -9.22 -5.46 -15.60
CA GLU A 197 -9.49 -6.89 -15.57
C GLU A 197 -8.25 -7.66 -15.99
N LEU A 198 -7.89 -8.69 -15.21
CA LEU A 198 -6.82 -9.62 -15.57
C LEU A 198 -7.42 -10.98 -15.90
N THR A 199 -7.36 -11.33 -17.19
CA THR A 199 -7.62 -12.70 -17.65
C THR A 199 -6.30 -13.40 -17.91
N LEU A 200 -5.98 -14.39 -17.09
CA LEU A 200 -4.82 -15.24 -17.33
C LEU A 200 -5.21 -16.39 -18.27
N PRO A 201 -4.33 -16.77 -19.22
CA PRO A 201 -4.56 -17.95 -20.04
C PRO A 201 -4.56 -19.22 -19.17
N GLU A 202 -5.04 -20.33 -19.71
CA GLU A 202 -4.89 -21.61 -19.03
C GLU A 202 -3.40 -21.94 -18.81
N VAL A 203 -3.09 -22.50 -17.64
CA VAL A 203 -1.74 -22.97 -17.34
C VAL A 203 -1.40 -24.16 -18.23
N ASP A 204 -0.17 -24.20 -18.73
CA ASP A 204 0.28 -25.33 -19.53
C ASP A 204 0.52 -26.58 -18.66
N ALA A 205 0.71 -27.73 -19.32
CA ALA A 205 0.96 -28.99 -18.63
C ALA A 205 2.26 -28.96 -17.78
N THR A 206 3.22 -28.14 -18.17
CA THR A 206 4.50 -27.98 -17.48
C THR A 206 4.31 -27.28 -16.13
N GLU A 207 3.56 -26.18 -16.11
CA GLU A 207 3.20 -25.44 -14.91
C GLU A 207 2.33 -26.28 -13.96
N VAL A 208 1.40 -27.07 -14.50
CA VAL A 208 0.64 -28.04 -13.70
C VAL A 208 1.57 -29.02 -12.98
N GLU A 209 2.57 -29.54 -13.68
CA GLU A 209 3.56 -30.45 -13.11
C GLU A 209 4.44 -29.74 -12.06
N TYR A 210 4.86 -28.49 -12.28
CA TYR A 210 5.58 -27.70 -11.28
C TYR A 210 4.78 -27.51 -10.00
N ARG A 211 3.48 -27.22 -10.10
CA ARG A 211 2.59 -27.11 -8.94
C ARG A 211 2.47 -28.44 -8.20
N ARG A 212 2.37 -29.56 -8.92
CA ARG A 212 2.32 -30.91 -8.33
C ARG A 212 3.61 -31.22 -7.55
N LEU A 213 4.77 -30.98 -8.15
CA LEU A 213 6.07 -31.17 -7.54
C LEU A 213 6.26 -30.28 -6.31
N TRP A 214 5.79 -29.03 -6.36
CA TRP A 214 5.81 -28.13 -5.21
C TRP A 214 4.95 -28.63 -4.05
N LYS A 215 3.70 -29.04 -4.32
CA LYS A 215 2.80 -29.64 -3.31
C LYS A 215 3.44 -30.89 -2.69
N GLN A 216 4.05 -31.75 -3.50
CA GLN A 216 4.77 -32.94 -3.03
C GLN A 216 5.95 -32.55 -2.14
N PHE A 217 6.82 -31.65 -2.60
CA PHE A 217 7.95 -31.14 -1.82
C PHE A 217 7.49 -30.59 -0.46
N TYR A 218 6.50 -29.70 -0.45
CA TYR A 218 5.95 -29.08 0.76
C TYR A 218 5.47 -30.13 1.78
N THR A 219 4.84 -31.20 1.29
CA THR A 219 4.33 -32.28 2.13
C THR A 219 5.47 -33.16 2.64
N THR A 220 6.44 -33.49 1.79
CA THR A 220 7.55 -34.40 2.15
C THR A 220 8.53 -33.78 3.13
N VAL A 221 8.80 -32.47 3.05
CA VAL A 221 9.69 -31.79 4.01
C VAL A 221 9.01 -31.45 5.34
N ALA A 222 7.68 -31.62 5.44
CA ALA A 222 6.95 -31.36 6.66
C ALA A 222 7.30 -32.41 7.73
N ILE A 223 7.81 -31.95 8.87
CA ILE A 223 8.08 -32.82 10.02
C ILE A 223 6.78 -33.00 10.78
N GLU A 224 6.21 -34.20 10.75
CA GLU A 224 4.90 -34.51 11.34
C GLU A 224 4.80 -34.11 12.82
N GLY A 225 5.85 -34.41 13.61
CA GLY A 225 5.94 -34.01 15.02
C GLY A 225 6.04 -32.50 15.29
N ARG A 226 6.23 -31.67 14.25
CA ARG A 226 6.22 -30.20 14.34
C ARG A 226 4.93 -29.59 13.78
N ASN A 227 3.94 -30.40 13.41
CA ASN A 227 2.68 -29.90 12.91
C ASN A 227 1.93 -29.12 14.01
N ASN A 228 1.85 -27.80 13.84
CA ASN A 228 1.11 -26.92 14.74
C ASN A 228 0.24 -25.95 13.92
N PRO A 229 -1.04 -26.31 13.67
CA PRO A 229 -1.93 -25.49 12.86
C PRO A 229 -2.15 -24.08 13.45
N ARG A 230 -2.19 -23.94 14.78
CA ARG A 230 -2.34 -22.64 15.44
C ARG A 230 -1.14 -21.74 15.15
N CYS A 231 0.08 -22.25 15.34
CA CYS A 231 1.30 -21.50 15.03
C CYS A 231 1.36 -21.10 13.56
N ARG A 232 1.01 -22.01 12.65
CA ARG A 232 0.91 -21.72 11.21
C ARG A 232 -0.06 -20.57 10.94
N MET A 233 -1.27 -20.60 11.50
CA MET A 233 -2.26 -19.53 11.28
C MET A 233 -1.82 -18.18 11.85
N THR A 234 -1.02 -18.16 12.93
CA THR A 234 -0.45 -16.93 13.48
C THR A 234 0.63 -16.34 12.56
N LEU A 235 1.57 -17.17 12.09
CA LEU A 235 2.70 -16.72 11.26
C LEU A 235 2.31 -16.52 9.79
N MET A 236 1.40 -17.34 9.29
CA MET A 236 0.85 -17.33 7.94
C MET A 236 -0.68 -17.31 8.00
N PRO A 237 -1.28 -16.12 8.22
CA PRO A 237 -2.74 -15.97 8.30
C PRO A 237 -3.48 -16.51 7.07
N LYS A 238 -4.65 -17.12 7.29
CA LYS A 238 -5.45 -17.78 6.24
C LYS A 238 -5.79 -16.90 5.04
N ARG A 239 -5.89 -15.58 5.24
CA ARG A 239 -6.17 -14.62 4.15
C ARG A 239 -5.17 -14.68 2.99
N TYR A 240 -3.95 -15.18 3.22
CA TYR A 240 -2.95 -15.32 2.16
C TYR A 240 -3.07 -16.64 1.38
N TRP A 241 -3.74 -17.65 1.96
CA TRP A 241 -3.67 -19.02 1.48
C TRP A 241 -4.34 -19.21 0.12
N GLY A 242 -5.31 -18.35 -0.22
CA GLY A 242 -6.01 -18.42 -1.51
C GLY A 242 -5.11 -18.22 -2.73
N GLN A 243 -3.92 -17.62 -2.55
CA GLN A 243 -2.94 -17.40 -3.60
C GLN A 243 -1.66 -18.23 -3.39
N MET A 244 -1.69 -19.25 -2.51
CA MET A 244 -0.53 -20.09 -2.20
C MET A 244 -0.75 -21.51 -2.72
N THR A 245 0.01 -21.90 -3.74
CA THR A 245 -0.10 -23.20 -4.45
C THR A 245 -0.19 -24.41 -3.52
N GLU A 246 0.55 -24.41 -2.41
CA GLU A 246 0.58 -25.52 -1.46
C GLU A 246 -0.64 -25.61 -0.52
N LEU A 247 -1.51 -24.60 -0.50
CA LEU A 247 -2.72 -24.54 0.33
C LEU A 247 -4.01 -24.44 -0.49
N MET A 248 -3.91 -24.19 -1.79
CA MET A 248 -5.03 -24.27 -2.72
C MET A 248 -5.54 -25.71 -2.76
N HIS A 249 -6.82 -25.87 -2.44
CA HIS A 249 -7.53 -27.13 -2.61
C HIS A 249 -8.00 -27.18 -4.06
N ASP A 250 -7.87 -28.35 -4.69
CA ASP A 250 -8.37 -28.60 -6.04
C ASP A 250 -9.92 -28.66 -6.05
#